data_AF-A0A382ART8-F1
#
_entry.id   AF-A0A382ART8-F1
#
_cell.length_a   1.000
_cell.length_b   1.000
_cell.length_c   1.000
_cell.angle_alpha   90.00
_cell.angle_beta   90.00
_cell.angle_gamma   90.00
#
_symmetry.space_group_name_H-M   'P 1'
#
loop_
_entity.id
_entity.type
_entity.pdbx_description
1 polymer ?
#
loop_
_entity_poly.entity_id
_entity_poly.type
_entity_poly.pdbx_seq_one_letter_code
_entity_poly.pdbx_strand_id
1 'polypeptide(L)' 'MPNQLLHKADTKGFRYFEQLLAPVDVTLNGSNSWDIKVKDERLFRRVLRDGTLGLGEA' A
#
# COMPACT_ATOMS: atom_id res chain seq x y z
N MET A 1 4.66 2.00 19.60
CA MET A 1 5.78 1.42 18.82
C MET A 1 5.25 1.08 17.44
N PRO A 2 5.59 1.80 16.35
CA PRO A 2 5.15 1.38 15.03
C PRO A 2 6.01 0.19 14.58
N ASN A 3 5.31 -0.86 14.18
CA ASN A 3 5.81 -2.19 13.89
C ASN A 3 6.71 -2.17 12.64
N GLN A 4 8.02 -2.10 12.85
CA GLN A 4 9.07 -1.94 11.82
C GLN A 4 9.37 -3.25 11.03
N LEU A 5 8.42 -4.21 10.98
CA LEU A 5 8.69 -5.58 10.56
C LEU A 5 8.06 -6.03 9.23
N LEU A 6 7.55 -5.13 8.37
CA LEU A 6 6.93 -5.57 7.10
C LEU A 6 7.57 -5.07 5.80
N HIS A 7 8.48 -4.09 5.80
CA HIS A 7 8.99 -3.46 4.56
C HIS A 7 10.08 -4.20 3.79
N LYS A 8 10.05 -5.55 3.74
CA LYS A 8 11.12 -6.32 3.08
C LYS A 8 10.80 -6.74 1.63
N ALA A 9 9.55 -6.62 1.17
CA ALA A 9 9.14 -7.24 -0.09
C ALA A 9 8.91 -6.25 -1.24
N ASP A 10 8.32 -5.07 -1.02
CA ASP A 10 8.06 -4.11 -2.12
C ASP A 10 8.10 -2.63 -1.72
N THR A 11 9.28 -2.17 -1.29
CA THR A 11 9.51 -0.79 -0.83
C THR A 11 9.27 0.26 -1.94
N LYS A 12 9.45 -0.10 -3.22
CA LYS A 12 9.24 0.83 -4.35
C LYS A 12 7.76 1.04 -4.63
N GLY A 13 6.98 -0.05 -4.68
CA GLY A 13 5.53 0.01 -4.86
C GLY A 13 4.89 0.81 -3.72
N PHE A 14 5.24 0.51 -2.47
CA PHE A 14 4.71 1.21 -1.30
C PHE A 14 4.86 2.73 -1.40
N ARG A 15 6.08 3.20 -1.70
CA ARG A 15 6.36 4.64 -1.83
C ARG A 15 5.61 5.31 -2.99
N TYR A 16 5.46 4.61 -4.11
CA TYR A 16 4.71 5.13 -5.26
C TYR A 16 3.24 5.37 -4.89
N PHE A 17 2.62 4.42 -4.19
CA PHE A 17 1.23 4.56 -3.74
C PHE A 17 1.07 5.60 -2.62
N GLU A 18 2.03 5.73 -1.70
CA GLU A 18 2.01 6.83 -0.72
C GLU A 18 2.00 8.20 -1.41
N GLN A 19 2.87 8.40 -2.41
CA GLN A 19 2.92 9.66 -3.16
C GLN A 19 1.63 9.92 -3.94
N LEU A 20 1.02 8.87 -4.49
CA LEU A 20 -0.23 8.96 -5.25
C LEU A 20 -1.44 9.31 -4.35
N LEU A 21 -1.44 8.82 -3.10
CA LEU A 21 -2.53 9.02 -2.14
C LEU A 21 -2.34 10.26 -1.26
N ALA A 22 -1.13 10.82 -1.17
CA ALA A 22 -0.85 12.02 -0.40
C ALA A 22 -1.77 13.23 -0.72
N PRO A 23 -2.16 13.51 -1.99
CA PRO A 23 -3.03 14.64 -2.30
C PRO A 23 -4.46 14.52 -1.74
N VAL A 24 -4.90 13.31 -1.39
CA VAL A 24 -6.23 13.02 -0.87
C VAL A 24 -6.22 12.71 0.64
N ASP A 25 -5.10 12.97 1.32
CA ASP A 25 -4.92 12.78 2.77
C ASP A 25 -5.21 11.33 3.23
N VAL A 26 -4.84 10.36 2.40
CA VAL A 26 -4.92 8.92 2.71
C VAL A 26 -3.52 8.38 2.93
N THR A 27 -3.27 7.80 4.10
CA THR A 27 -1.98 7.23 4.48
C THR A 27 -2.01 5.70 4.45
N LEU A 28 -1.01 5.08 3.84
CA LEU A 28 -0.83 3.62 3.90
C LEU A 28 -0.41 3.22 5.32
N ASN A 29 -1.14 2.27 5.91
CA ASN A 29 -1.02 1.86 7.32
C ASN A 29 -1.21 3.01 8.32
N GLY A 30 -2.03 4.00 7.95
CA GLY A 30 -2.38 5.11 8.82
C GLY A 30 -3.33 4.74 9.98
N SER A 31 -3.58 5.72 10.84
CA SER A 31 -4.37 5.54 12.06
C SER A 31 -5.84 5.93 11.89
N ASN A 32 -6.20 6.62 10.81
CA ASN A 32 -7.57 7.04 10.56
C ASN A 32 -8.42 5.86 10.10
N SER A 33 -9.74 5.99 10.21
CA SER A 33 -10.68 4.96 9.80
C SER A 33 -10.75 4.75 8.28
N TRP A 34 -10.37 5.76 7.50
CA TRP A 34 -10.31 5.72 6.03
C TRP A 34 -8.92 5.41 5.48
N ASP A 35 -7.91 5.25 6.35
CA ASP A 35 -6.56 4.90 5.93
C ASP A 35 -6.48 3.43 5.49
N ILE A 36 -5.74 3.18 4.41
CA ILE A 36 -5.61 1.86 3.82
C ILE A 36 -4.64 1.04 4.66
N LYS A 37 -5.08 -0.11 5.18
CA LYS A 37 -4.21 -1.05 5.91
C LYS A 37 -3.69 -2.14 4.97
N VAL A 38 -2.41 -2.08 4.66
CA VAL A 38 -1.72 -3.02 3.78
C VAL A 38 -1.28 -4.22 4.60
N LYS A 39 -2.00 -5.34 4.46
CA LYS A 39 -1.67 -6.60 5.13
C LYS A 39 -0.62 -7.42 4.39
N ASP A 40 -0.54 -7.27 3.07
CA ASP A 40 0.42 -7.95 2.21
C ASP A 40 1.03 -6.96 1.20
N GLU A 41 2.33 -6.68 1.33
CA GLU A 41 3.02 -5.74 0.45
C GLU A 41 3.16 -6.24 -1.00
N ARG A 42 2.92 -7.53 -1.26
CA ARG A 42 2.91 -8.09 -2.63
C ARG A 42 1.74 -7.55 -3.46
N LEU A 43 0.75 -6.95 -2.81
CA LEU A 43 -0.33 -6.16 -3.41
C LEU A 43 0.21 -5.24 -4.51
N PHE A 44 1.18 -4.37 -4.19
CA PHE A 44 1.60 -3.32 -5.11
C PHE A 44 2.18 -3.88 -6.39
N ARG A 45 2.94 -4.97 -6.30
CA ARG A 45 3.48 -5.66 -7.47
C ARG A 45 2.38 -6.22 -8.36
N ARG A 46 1.35 -6.81 -7.76
CA ARG A 46 0.20 -7.37 -8.47
C ARG A 46 -0.65 -6.28 -9.09
N VAL A 47 -0.93 -5.19 -8.38
CA VAL A 47 -1.67 -4.04 -8.92
C VAL A 47 -0.90 -3.38 -10.06
N LEU A 48 0.43 -3.21 -9.93
CA LEU A 48 1.25 -2.65 -11.00
C LEU A 48 1.36 -3.57 -12.23
N ARG A 49 1.30 -4.90 -12.04
CA ARG A 49 1.41 -5.89 -13.13
C ARG A 49 0.07 -6.18 -13.81
N ASP A 50 -0.97 -6.38 -13.00
CA ASP A 50 -2.27 -6.92 -13.41
C ASP A 50 -3.38 -5.85 -13.39
N GLY A 51 -3.05 -4.59 -13.04
CA GLY A 51 -3.97 -3.45 -13.08
C GLY A 51 -5.09 -3.53 -12.04
N THR A 52 -6.30 -3.16 -12.43
CA THR A 52 -7.49 -3.15 -11.55
C THR A 52 -7.88 -4.52 -11.03
N LEU A 53 -7.59 -5.60 -11.77
CA LEU A 53 -7.84 -6.97 -11.32
C LEU A 53 -6.94 -7.34 -10.13
N GLY A 54 -5.68 -6.91 -10.17
CA GLY A 54 -4.73 -7.08 -9.06
C GLY A 54 -5.08 -6.29 -7.79
N LEU A 55 -5.96 -5.30 -7.88
CA LEU A 55 -6.47 -4.54 -6.72
C LEU A 55 -7.68 -5.22 -6.06
N GLY A 56 -8.52 -5.91 -6.85
CA GLY A 56 -9.71 -6.59 -6.35
C GLY A 56 -9.46 -8.01 -5.82
N GLU A 57 -8.42 -8.69 -6.27
CA GLU A 57 -8.12 -10.11 -5.93
C GLU A 57 -6.90 -10.32 -5.03
N ALA A 58 -6.18 -9.26 -4.66
CA ALA A 58 -5.03 -9.31 -3.74
C ALA A 58 -5.45 -9.17 -2.28
#